data_AF-A0A525WBR4-F1
#
_entry.id   AF-A0A525WBR4-F1
#
_cell.length_a   1.000
_cell.length_b   1.000
_cell.length_c   1.000
_cell.angle_alpha   90.00
_cell.angle_beta   90.00
_cell.angle_gamma   90.00
#
_symmetry.space_group_name_H-M   'P 1'
#
loop_
_entity.id
_entity.type
_entity.pdbx_description
1 polymer ?
#
loop_
_entity_poly.entity_id
_entity_poly.type
_entity_poly.pdbx_seq_one_letter_code
_entity_poly.pdbx_strand_id
1 'polypeptide(L)'
;MKTWSSLVCALAFLLAGCGEGVKLVQDTGDGGVVTYPFKGEQGWMLSSFRQEALAFLKEKCGGSYTIVREGEAKGRARLAGVEGAQEIVQERRWGIQFQCK
;
A
#
# COMPACT_ATOMS: atom_id res chain seq x y z
N MET A 1 38.86 9.95 10.99
CA MET A 1 37.51 10.55 10.92
C MET A 1 36.63 9.95 9.80
N LYS A 2 36.80 8.66 9.44
CA LYS A 2 36.12 8.02 8.29
C LYS A 2 35.11 6.94 8.70
N THR A 3 35.11 6.53 9.97
CA THR A 3 34.29 5.44 10.52
C THR A 3 32.95 5.92 11.07
N TRP A 4 32.81 7.20 11.43
CA TRP A 4 31.55 7.76 11.93
C TRP A 4 30.46 7.88 10.86
N SER A 5 30.81 8.22 9.60
CA SER A 5 29.81 8.26 8.51
C SER A 5 29.16 6.91 8.24
N SER A 6 29.92 5.82 8.34
CA SER A 6 29.41 4.48 8.03
C SER A 6 28.39 4.02 9.08
N LEU A 7 28.64 4.33 10.36
CA LEU A 7 27.75 3.98 11.47
C LEU A 7 26.43 4.75 11.41
N VAL A 8 26.46 6.02 10.98
CA VAL A 8 25.24 6.85 10.83
C VAL A 8 24.37 6.34 9.70
N CYS A 9 24.95 5.96 8.55
CA CYS A 9 24.18 5.38 7.44
C CYS A 9 23.56 4.03 7.81
N ALA A 10 24.29 3.17 8.51
CA ALA A 10 23.78 1.87 8.96
C ALA A 10 22.60 2.02 9.94
N LEU A 11 22.66 3.00 10.84
CA LEU A 11 21.57 3.30 11.78
C LEU A 11 20.33 3.88 11.09
N ALA A 12 20.52 4.69 10.04
CA ALA A 12 19.41 5.25 9.26
C ALA A 12 18.62 4.18 8.48
N PHE A 13 19.28 3.14 7.97
CA PHE A 13 18.61 2.02 7.30
C PHE A 13 17.74 1.18 8.25
N LEU A 14 18.12 1.09 9.53
CA LEU A 14 17.34 0.33 10.53
C LEU A 14 16.04 1.04 10.94
N LEU A 15 15.91 2.34 10.67
CA LEU A 15 14.70 3.12 10.96
C LEU A 15 13.72 3.16 9.77
N ALA A 16 14.07 2.59 8.62
CA ALA A 16 13.17 2.46 7.49
C ALA A 16 12.18 1.31 7.75
N GLY A 17 11.06 1.62 8.41
CA GLY A 17 9.95 0.68 8.56
C GLY A 17 9.41 0.26 7.19
N CYS A 18 9.26 -1.05 6.95
CA CYS A 18 8.55 -1.58 5.79
C CYS A 18 7.05 -1.26 5.92
N GLY A 19 6.62 -0.12 5.37
CA GLY A 19 5.20 0.18 5.18
C GLY A 19 4.60 -0.74 4.12
N GLU A 20 3.48 -1.39 4.42
CA GLU A 20 2.81 -2.32 3.51
C GLU A 20 1.99 -1.55 2.46
N GLY A 21 2.65 -1.12 1.37
CA GLY A 21 2.10 -0.30 0.27
C GLY A 21 1.13 -1.03 -0.67
N VAL A 22 1.24 -0.80 -1.98
CA VAL A 22 0.41 -1.47 -3.00
C VAL A 22 0.69 -2.97 -3.02
N LYS A 23 -0.36 -3.78 -3.04
CA LYS A 23 -0.26 -5.23 -3.06
C LYS A 23 -1.19 -5.84 -4.10
N LEU A 24 -0.64 -6.62 -5.02
CA LEU A 24 -1.43 -7.48 -5.90
C LEU A 24 -2.00 -8.65 -5.07
N VAL A 25 -3.31 -8.71 -4.93
CA VAL A 25 -4.00 -9.75 -4.13
C VAL A 25 -4.59 -10.86 -4.99
N GLN A 26 -4.84 -10.59 -6.27
CA GLN A 26 -5.25 -11.59 -7.26
C GLN A 26 -4.60 -11.28 -8.60
N ASP A 27 -4.13 -12.32 -9.28
CA ASP A 27 -3.54 -12.25 -10.62
C ASP A 27 -4.34 -13.15 -11.55
N THR A 28 -4.85 -12.61 -12.66
CA THR A 28 -5.60 -13.37 -13.67
C THR A 28 -4.81 -13.58 -14.96
N GLY A 29 -3.56 -13.10 -15.03
CA GLY A 29 -2.74 -13.10 -16.23
C GLY A 29 -3.02 -11.90 -17.14
N ASP A 30 -4.28 -11.65 -17.48
CA ASP A 30 -4.74 -10.50 -18.27
C ASP A 30 -5.21 -9.32 -17.39
N GLY A 31 -5.02 -9.40 -16.08
CA GLY A 31 -5.52 -8.42 -15.13
C GLY A 31 -5.26 -8.82 -13.69
N GLY A 32 -6.08 -8.30 -12.79
CA GLY A 32 -6.00 -8.68 -11.39
C GLY A 32 -6.71 -7.70 -10.45
N VAL A 33 -6.41 -7.86 -9.17
CA VAL A 33 -6.88 -6.97 -8.11
C VAL A 33 -5.69 -6.49 -7.31
N VAL A 34 -5.51 -5.18 -7.23
CA VAL A 34 -4.53 -4.56 -6.31
C VAL A 34 -5.26 -3.96 -5.12
N THR A 35 -4.60 -3.94 -3.96
CA THR A 35 -5.09 -3.24 -2.78
C THR A 35 -4.02 -2.34 -2.20
N TYR A 36 -4.42 -1.18 -1.69
CA TYR A 36 -3.52 -0.24 -1.03
C TYR A 36 -4.14 0.30 0.27
N PRO A 37 -3.31 0.63 1.28
CA PRO A 37 -3.82 1.21 2.51
C PRO A 37 -4.24 2.68 2.31
N PHE A 38 -5.22 3.12 3.07
CA PHE A 38 -5.56 4.54 3.17
C PHE A 38 -5.97 4.90 4.60
N LYS A 39 -5.66 6.13 5.00
CA LYS A 39 -6.13 6.68 6.28
C LYS A 39 -7.56 7.16 6.12
N GLY A 40 -8.43 6.80 7.06
CA GLY A 40 -9.86 7.15 7.00
C GLY A 40 -10.14 8.64 6.83
N GLU A 41 -9.33 9.50 7.45
CA GLU A 41 -9.48 10.96 7.36
C GLU A 41 -9.11 11.57 5.99
N GLN A 42 -8.09 11.03 5.31
CA GLN A 42 -7.67 11.49 3.97
C GLN A 42 -8.51 10.87 2.84
N GLY A 43 -9.18 9.75 3.11
CA GLY A 43 -9.93 8.99 2.11
C GLY A 43 -9.03 8.23 1.13
N TRP A 44 -9.64 7.32 0.36
CA TRP A 44 -8.92 6.41 -0.55
C TRP A 44 -8.41 7.09 -1.83
N MET A 45 -9.00 8.22 -2.22
CA MET A 45 -8.62 8.97 -3.43
C MET A 45 -7.32 9.77 -3.24
N LEU A 46 -7.13 10.38 -2.06
CA LEU A 46 -5.98 11.24 -1.77
C LEU A 46 -4.77 10.47 -1.22
N SER A 47 -4.90 9.15 -1.03
CA SER A 47 -3.79 8.30 -0.63
C SER A 47 -2.70 8.30 -1.71
N SER A 48 -1.45 8.57 -1.33
CA SER A 48 -0.29 8.48 -2.24
C SER A 48 -0.18 7.10 -2.88
N PHE A 49 -0.60 6.06 -2.16
CA PHE A 49 -0.60 4.69 -2.66
C PHE A 49 -1.60 4.46 -3.82
N ARG A 50 -2.57 5.35 -4.05
CA ARG A 50 -3.40 5.29 -5.26
C ARG A 50 -2.56 5.53 -6.51
N GLN A 51 -1.68 6.53 -6.48
CA GLN A 51 -0.80 6.82 -7.61
C GLN A 51 0.14 5.65 -7.88
N GLU A 52 0.72 5.06 -6.83
CA GLU A 52 1.53 3.84 -6.94
C GLU A 52 0.73 2.67 -7.51
N ALA A 53 -0.55 2.50 -7.12
CA ALA A 53 -1.39 1.44 -7.64
C ALA A 53 -1.66 1.61 -9.13
N LEU A 54 -1.98 2.83 -9.57
CA LEU A 54 -2.20 3.14 -10.98
C LEU A 54 -0.93 3.00 -11.81
N ALA A 55 0.24 3.33 -11.24
CA ALA A 55 1.54 3.10 -11.86
C ALA A 55 1.82 1.60 -12.04
N PHE A 56 1.57 0.80 -11.00
CA PHE A 56 1.68 -0.66 -11.05
C PHE A 56 0.79 -1.26 -12.13
N LEU A 57 -0.47 -0.82 -12.24
CA LEU A 57 -1.40 -1.26 -13.30
C LEU A 57 -0.83 -0.98 -14.69
N LYS A 58 -0.31 0.24 -14.90
CA LYS A 58 0.29 0.66 -16.17
C LYS A 58 1.50 -0.18 -16.54
N GLU A 59 2.39 -0.41 -15.57
CA GLU A 59 3.61 -1.21 -15.76
C GLU A 59 3.25 -2.66 -16.09
N LYS A 60 2.34 -3.27 -15.31
CA LYS A 60 1.93 -4.66 -15.50
C LYS A 60 1.27 -4.90 -16.85
N CYS A 61 0.43 -3.98 -17.32
CA CYS A 61 -0.22 -4.09 -18.62
C CYS A 61 0.64 -3.57 -19.80
N GLY A 62 1.86 -3.06 -19.56
CA GLY A 62 2.70 -2.48 -20.60
C GLY A 62 2.10 -1.24 -21.28
N GLY A 63 1.13 -0.56 -20.64
CA GLY A 63 0.47 0.61 -21.21
C GLY A 63 -0.99 0.76 -20.80
N SER A 64 -1.89 0.18 -21.60
CA SER A 64 -3.33 0.44 -21.49
C SER A 64 -4.03 -0.58 -20.59
N TYR A 65 -4.91 -0.09 -19.73
CA TYR A 65 -5.76 -0.93 -18.87
C TYR A 65 -7.14 -0.30 -18.71
N THR A 66 -8.08 -1.10 -18.20
CA THR A 66 -9.40 -0.67 -17.76
C THR A 66 -9.57 -1.01 -16.29
N ILE A 67 -10.09 -0.07 -15.50
CA ILE A 67 -10.56 -0.34 -14.15
C ILE A 67 -11.98 -0.90 -14.26
N VAL A 68 -12.18 -2.14 -13.81
CA VAL A 68 -13.46 -2.85 -13.88
C VAL A 68 -14.33 -2.51 -12.66
N ARG A 69 -13.71 -2.47 -11.48
CA ARG A 69 -14.39 -2.19 -10.22
C ARG A 69 -13.41 -1.62 -9.20
N GLU A 70 -13.89 -0.69 -8.39
CA GLU A 70 -13.20 -0.21 -7.19
C GLU A 70 -14.09 -0.38 -5.97
N GLY A 71 -13.48 -0.57 -4.79
CA GLY A 71 -14.21 -0.64 -3.55
C GLY A 71 -13.33 -0.94 -2.35
N GLU A 72 -13.89 -0.77 -1.16
CA GLU A 72 -13.17 -1.10 0.07
C GLU A 72 -12.94 -2.61 0.16
N ALA A 73 -11.67 -2.99 0.25
CA ALA A 73 -11.27 -4.36 0.53
C ALA A 73 -11.32 -4.59 2.04
N LYS A 74 -11.71 -5.80 2.47
CA LYS A 74 -11.66 -6.19 3.89
C LYS A 74 -10.25 -5.95 4.43
N GLY A 75 -10.09 -4.90 5.23
CA GLY A 75 -8.85 -4.58 5.92
C GLY A 75 -8.54 -5.61 7.01
N ARG A 76 -7.26 -5.77 7.34
CA ARG A 76 -6.84 -6.55 8.51
C ARG A 76 -7.04 -5.65 9.73
N ALA A 77 -7.98 -5.97 10.62
CA ALA A 77 -8.06 -5.28 11.91
C ALA A 77 -6.90 -5.76 12.77
N ARG A 78 -6.01 -4.84 13.19
CA ARG A 78 -4.99 -5.12 14.20
C ARG A 78 -5.40 -4.38 15.47
N LEU A 79 -5.48 -5.10 16.59
CA LEU A 79 -5.59 -4.48 17.91
C LEU A 79 -4.16 -4.02 18.27
N ALA A 80 -3.89 -2.73 18.14
CA ALA A 80 -2.66 -2.12 18.62
C ALA A 80 -3.03 -1.22 19.80
N GLY A 81 -2.70 -1.64 21.02
CA GLY A 81 -2.95 -0.86 22.23
C GLY A 81 -1.92 -1.20 23.29
N VAL A 82 -1.42 -0.17 23.97
CA VAL A 82 -0.66 -0.28 25.21
C VAL A 82 -1.69 -0.27 26.36
N GLU A 83 -1.45 -0.97 27.46
CA GLU A 83 -2.36 -0.97 28.63
C GLU A 83 -2.79 0.47 28.98
N GLY A 84 -4.09 0.75 28.80
CA GLY A 84 -4.71 2.06 29.07
C GLY A 84 -5.22 2.85 27.85
N ALA A 85 -4.79 2.52 26.62
CA ALA A 85 -5.27 3.15 25.39
C ALA A 85 -5.46 2.11 24.27
N GLN A 86 -6.69 1.65 24.09
CA GLN A 86 -7.05 0.79 22.96
C GLN A 86 -7.51 1.68 21.80
N GLU A 87 -6.63 1.97 20.86
CA GLU A 87 -7.01 2.58 19.59
C GLU A 87 -7.23 1.47 18.56
N ILE A 88 -8.47 1.31 18.07
CA ILE A 88 -8.74 0.40 16.97
C ILE A 88 -8.18 1.03 15.69
N VAL A 89 -6.91 0.78 15.38
CA VAL A 89 -6.33 1.15 14.09
C VAL A 89 -6.85 0.17 13.03
N GLN A 90 -8.02 0.50 12.48
CA GLN A 90 -8.58 -0.23 11.36
C GLN A 90 -7.78 0.13 10.10
N GLU A 91 -6.83 -0.71 9.70
CA GLU A 91 -6.08 -0.56 8.44
C GLU A 91 -7.02 -0.81 7.26
N ARG A 92 -7.82 0.19 6.91
CA ARG A 92 -8.73 0.15 5.75
C ARG A 92 -7.88 0.10 4.47
N ARG A 93 -8.28 -0.78 3.56
CA ARG A 93 -7.61 -0.93 2.26
C ARG A 93 -8.62 -0.70 1.14
N TRP A 94 -8.17 -0.03 0.09
CA TRP A 94 -8.96 0.16 -1.12
C TRP A 94 -8.49 -0.82 -2.18
N GLY A 95 -9.43 -1.50 -2.83
CA GLY A 95 -9.19 -2.46 -3.89
C GLY A 95 -9.53 -1.89 -5.27
N ILE A 96 -8.68 -2.15 -6.25
CA ILE A 96 -8.91 -1.84 -7.66
C ILE A 96 -8.80 -3.16 -8.45
N GLN A 97 -9.91 -3.57 -9.06
CA GLN A 97 -9.94 -4.63 -10.06
C GLN A 97 -9.69 -4.01 -11.43
N PHE A 98 -8.75 -4.58 -12.18
CA PHE A 98 -8.36 -4.09 -13.50
C PHE A 98 -8.18 -5.24 -14.50
N GLN A 99 -8.24 -4.87 -15.77
CA GLN A 99 -7.95 -5.74 -16.90
C GLN A 99 -7.08 -4.98 -17.90
N CYS A 100 -6.06 -5.64 -18.42
CA CYS A 100 -5.18 -5.12 -19.46
C CYS A 100 -5.95 -5.06 -20.79
N LYS A 101 -5.51 -4.18 -21.69
CA LYS A 101 -6.06 -4.05 -23.04
C LYS A 101 -5.10 -4.58 -24.09
#